data_AF-A0A3N5YDR7-F1
#
_entry.id   AF-A0A3N5YDR7-F1
#
_cell.length_a   1.000
_cell.length_b   1.000
_cell.length_c   1.000
_cell.angle_alpha   90.00
_cell.angle_beta   90.00
_cell.angle_gamma   90.00
#
_symmetry.space_group_name_H-M   'P 1'
#
loop_
_entity.id
_entity.type
_entity.pdbx_description
1 polymer ?
#
loop_
_entity_poly.entity_id
_entity_poly.type
_entity_poly.pdbx_seq_one_letter_code
_entity_poly.pdbx_strand_id
1 'polypeptide(L)'
;MGGTPMKLPPFISEHMAAIDRELDRITPSEATRPTALHRAMRYTLFAPSKRVRAVLTLMSAEVCGTAGRALPAAAALELVHASSLILDDLPALDNADLRRGRPSNHVAHGEAMALMAAFNLFNLAFLTIARNYEPHVAQSLTALLSSSVGSEGLIAGEVEDLLATEASVSFDALELIHRWKTGALFAAAATAGAITAGGRPDQI
;
A
#
# COMPACT_ATOMS: atom_id res chain seq x y z
N MET A 1 23.32 -20.20 -4.36
CA MET A 1 24.14 -19.10 -4.93
C MET A 1 23.67 -17.80 -4.31
N GLY A 2 24.40 -17.28 -3.33
CA GLY A 2 24.07 -16.01 -2.68
C GLY A 2 24.53 -14.86 -3.55
N GLY A 3 23.64 -14.35 -4.41
CA GLY A 3 23.90 -13.12 -5.15
C GLY A 3 24.14 -11.98 -4.17
N THR A 4 25.19 -11.18 -4.41
CA THR A 4 25.46 -9.97 -3.64
C THR A 4 24.17 -9.14 -3.62
N PRO A 5 23.63 -8.78 -2.44
CA PRO A 5 22.38 -8.04 -2.38
C PRO A 5 22.57 -6.73 -3.16
N MET A 6 21.73 -6.51 -4.16
CA MET A 6 21.73 -5.30 -4.96
C MET A 6 21.62 -4.10 -4.02
N LYS A 7 22.68 -3.28 -3.98
CA LYS A 7 22.71 -2.07 -3.15
C LYS A 7 21.74 -1.07 -3.76
N LEU A 8 20.71 -0.71 -3.03
CA LEU A 8 19.77 0.32 -3.48
C LEU A 8 20.53 1.64 -3.66
N PRO A 9 20.19 2.44 -4.69
CA PRO A 9 20.67 3.81 -4.81
C PRO A 9 20.44 4.59 -3.51
N PRO A 10 21.37 5.49 -3.12
CA PRO A 10 21.27 6.25 -1.87
C PRO A 10 19.92 6.97 -1.70
N PHE A 11 19.42 7.61 -2.78
CA PHE A 11 18.15 8.34 -2.75
C PHE A 11 16.96 7.43 -2.39
N ILE A 12 16.93 6.17 -2.86
CA ILE A 12 15.85 5.24 -2.51
C ILE A 12 15.90 4.92 -1.01
N SER A 13 17.10 4.71 -0.48
CA SER A 13 17.31 4.38 0.94
C SER A 13 16.89 5.54 1.85
N GLU A 14 17.16 6.78 1.46
CA GLU A 14 16.76 7.99 2.20
C GLU A 14 15.24 8.16 2.22
N HIS A 15 14.57 7.98 1.07
CA HIS A 15 13.11 8.01 0.98
C HIS A 15 12.49 6.90 1.83
N MET A 16 13.00 5.67 1.76
CA MET A 16 12.53 4.56 2.59
C MET A 16 12.63 4.89 4.08
N ALA A 17 13.74 5.47 4.53
CA ALA A 17 13.89 5.86 5.94
C ALA A 17 12.91 6.97 6.36
N ALA A 18 12.61 7.93 5.47
CA ALA A 18 11.59 8.94 5.74
C ALA A 18 10.19 8.33 5.83
N ILE A 19 9.86 7.40 4.92
CA ILE A 19 8.58 6.68 4.91
C ILE A 19 8.43 5.83 6.17
N ASP A 20 9.45 5.06 6.57
CA ASP A 20 9.38 4.22 7.76
C ASP A 20 9.18 5.05 9.04
N ARG A 21 9.84 6.22 9.13
CA ARG A 21 9.60 7.16 10.24
C ARG A 21 8.18 7.71 10.25
N GLU A 22 7.63 8.04 9.09
CA GLU A 22 6.26 8.54 9.00
C GLU A 22 5.25 7.44 9.36
N LEU A 23 5.44 6.23 8.86
CA LEU A 23 4.62 5.07 9.22
C LEU A 23 4.68 4.80 10.73
N ASP A 24 5.86 4.91 11.34
CA ASP A 24 6.03 4.74 12.79
C ASP A 24 5.29 5.83 13.57
N ARG A 25 5.34 7.08 13.09
CA ARG A 25 4.64 8.21 13.69
C ARG A 25 3.12 8.09 13.63
N ILE A 26 2.57 7.62 12.51
CA ILE A 26 1.10 7.56 12.30
C ILE A 26 0.46 6.28 12.82
N THR A 27 1.25 5.20 13.03
CA THR A 27 0.73 3.95 13.57
C THR A 27 0.93 3.87 15.09
N PRO A 28 -0.11 3.47 15.86
CA PRO A 28 0.05 3.29 17.30
C PRO A 28 1.14 2.27 17.65
N SER A 29 1.87 2.52 18.74
CA SER A 29 2.86 1.58 19.26
C SER A 29 2.24 0.23 19.63
N GLU A 30 3.02 -0.85 19.49
CA GLU A 30 2.64 -2.21 19.90
C GLU A 30 2.32 -2.33 21.40
N ALA A 31 2.76 -1.37 22.22
CA ALA A 31 2.47 -1.29 23.65
C ALA A 31 1.15 -0.56 23.96
N THR A 32 0.56 0.16 22.99
CA THR A 32 -0.71 0.88 23.17
C THR A 32 -1.89 -0.08 23.07
N ARG A 33 -2.90 0.02 23.96
CA ARG A 33 -4.11 -0.80 23.86
C ARG A 33 -5.00 -0.35 22.68
N PRO A 34 -5.64 -1.28 21.93
CA PRO A 34 -5.55 -2.74 22.05
C PRO A 34 -4.24 -3.30 21.45
N THR A 35 -3.40 -3.90 22.29
CA THR A 35 -2.01 -4.26 21.92
C THR A 35 -1.94 -5.35 20.86
N ALA A 36 -2.86 -6.32 20.89
CA ALA A 36 -2.92 -7.40 19.90
C ALA A 36 -3.12 -6.87 18.47
N LEU A 37 -4.02 -5.89 18.30
CA LEU A 37 -4.26 -5.23 17.02
C LEU A 37 -3.02 -4.49 16.52
N HIS A 38 -2.43 -3.66 17.38
CA HIS A 38 -1.27 -2.86 16.97
C HIS A 38 -0.05 -3.73 16.64
N ARG A 39 0.16 -4.84 17.37
CA ARG A 39 1.17 -5.85 17.01
C ARG A 39 0.91 -6.45 15.64
N ALA A 40 -0.32 -6.89 15.36
CA ALA A 40 -0.66 -7.48 14.06
C ALA A 40 -0.53 -6.47 12.90
N MET A 41 -0.97 -5.22 13.09
CA MET A 41 -0.78 -4.15 12.09
C MET A 41 0.69 -3.93 11.77
N ARG A 42 1.51 -3.74 12.82
CA ARG A 42 2.93 -3.40 12.68
C ARG A 42 3.75 -4.59 12.17
N TYR A 43 3.32 -5.82 12.44
CA TYR A 43 3.97 -7.04 11.96
C TYR A 43 4.13 -7.05 10.44
N THR A 44 3.04 -6.82 9.69
CA THR A 44 3.09 -6.77 8.22
C THR A 44 3.63 -5.43 7.73
N LEU A 45 3.21 -4.32 8.35
CA LEU A 45 3.59 -2.98 7.88
C LEU A 45 5.11 -2.75 7.92
N PHE A 46 5.81 -3.26 8.95
CA PHE A 46 7.26 -3.13 9.11
C PHE A 46 8.03 -4.41 8.72
N ALA A 47 7.40 -5.36 8.05
CA ALA A 47 8.13 -6.45 7.42
C ALA A 47 9.08 -5.90 6.33
N PRO A 48 10.24 -6.55 6.06
CA PRO A 48 11.20 -6.08 5.06
C PRO A 48 10.51 -5.76 3.73
N SER A 49 10.55 -4.50 3.30
CA SER A 49 9.86 -3.97 2.11
C SER A 49 10.78 -3.03 1.35
N LYS A 50 10.57 -2.92 0.03
CA LYS A 50 11.25 -1.92 -0.81
C LYS A 50 10.50 -0.59 -0.86
N ARG A 51 9.31 -0.50 -0.25
CA ARG A 51 8.45 0.71 -0.21
C ARG A 51 8.23 1.35 -1.60
N VAL A 52 8.19 0.54 -2.67
CA VAL A 52 8.28 1.04 -4.05
C VAL A 52 7.18 2.05 -4.36
N ARG A 53 5.95 1.80 -3.92
CA ARG A 53 4.80 2.70 -4.13
C ARG A 53 4.99 4.04 -3.41
N ALA A 54 5.35 4.00 -2.13
CA ALA A 54 5.61 5.22 -1.37
C ALA A 54 6.80 6.01 -1.94
N VAL A 55 7.88 5.35 -2.34
CA VAL A 55 9.01 6.01 -3.04
C VAL A 55 8.53 6.64 -4.35
N LEU A 56 7.73 5.94 -5.16
CA LEU A 56 7.16 6.47 -6.39
C LEU A 56 6.30 7.73 -6.15
N THR A 57 5.51 7.75 -5.08
CA THR A 57 4.74 8.94 -4.68
C THR A 57 5.63 10.13 -4.39
N LEU A 58 6.71 9.94 -3.64
CA LEU A 58 7.67 11.00 -3.33
C LEU A 58 8.38 11.51 -4.59
N MET A 59 8.87 10.60 -5.43
CA MET A 59 9.52 10.97 -6.70
C MET A 59 8.57 11.70 -7.66
N SER A 60 7.31 11.29 -7.74
CA SER A 60 6.33 11.94 -8.61
C SER A 60 6.01 13.35 -8.13
N ALA A 61 6.01 13.56 -6.81
CA ALA A 61 5.87 14.89 -6.23
C ALA A 61 7.11 15.78 -6.48
N GLU A 62 8.33 15.22 -6.45
CA GLU A 62 9.55 15.96 -6.82
C GLU A 62 9.50 16.47 -8.26
N VAL A 63 9.03 15.63 -9.20
CA VAL A 63 8.92 16.02 -10.61
C VAL A 63 7.85 17.08 -10.85
N CYS A 64 6.78 17.08 -10.04
CA CYS A 64 5.66 18.01 -10.19
C CYS A 64 5.79 19.29 -9.32
N GLY A 65 6.67 19.31 -8.33
CA GLY A 65 6.81 20.42 -7.38
C GLY A 65 7.49 20.00 -6.07
N THR A 66 6.84 20.28 -4.93
CA THR A 66 7.45 20.11 -3.60
C THR A 66 7.12 18.76 -2.95
N ALA A 67 8.09 17.86 -2.89
CA ALA A 67 7.95 16.52 -2.30
C ALA A 67 7.61 16.48 -0.81
N GLY A 68 7.93 17.53 -0.05
CA GLY A 68 7.66 17.59 1.40
C GLY A 68 6.18 17.40 1.77
N ARG A 69 5.25 17.73 0.86
CA ARG A 69 3.81 17.52 1.06
C ARG A 69 3.34 16.10 0.71
N ALA A 70 4.17 15.29 0.07
CA ALA A 70 3.80 13.97 -0.41
C ALA A 70 3.98 12.84 0.63
N LEU A 71 4.75 13.08 1.68
CA LEU A 71 5.09 12.07 2.68
C LEU A 71 3.86 11.43 3.38
N PRO A 72 2.84 12.19 3.83
CA PRO A 72 1.62 11.58 4.37
C PRO A 72 0.85 10.73 3.36
N ALA A 73 0.76 11.16 2.09
CA ALA A 73 0.12 10.39 1.02
C ALA A 73 0.90 9.11 0.68
N ALA A 74 2.24 9.19 0.64
CA ALA A 74 3.11 8.04 0.43
C ALA A 74 2.91 6.99 1.54
N ALA A 75 2.84 7.44 2.81
CA ALA A 75 2.55 6.59 3.95
C ALA A 75 1.13 5.99 3.86
N ALA A 76 0.12 6.78 3.48
CA ALA A 76 -1.25 6.29 3.29
C ALA A 76 -1.35 5.16 2.25
N LEU A 77 -0.62 5.28 1.13
CA LEU A 77 -0.59 4.21 0.13
C LEU A 77 0.14 2.95 0.60
N GLU A 78 1.20 3.09 1.39
CA GLU A 78 1.86 1.92 1.98
C GLU A 78 0.97 1.24 3.04
N LEU A 79 0.13 2.00 3.77
CA LEU A 79 -0.89 1.44 4.66
C LEU A 79 -1.94 0.62 3.89
N VAL A 80 -2.44 1.14 2.76
CA VAL A 80 -3.35 0.41 1.86
C VAL A 80 -2.68 -0.84 1.31
N HIS A 81 -1.43 -0.73 0.86
CA HIS A 81 -0.71 -1.89 0.33
C HIS A 81 -0.47 -2.96 1.41
N ALA A 82 -0.07 -2.57 2.62
CA ALA A 82 0.10 -3.50 3.72
C ALA A 82 -1.23 -4.17 4.10
N SER A 83 -2.34 -3.44 4.06
CA SER A 83 -3.68 -3.98 4.25
C SER A 83 -4.02 -5.04 3.21
N SER A 84 -3.81 -4.75 1.91
CA SER A 84 -4.10 -5.72 0.83
C SER A 84 -3.30 -7.01 1.02
N LEU A 85 -2.00 -6.92 1.32
CA LEU A 85 -1.17 -8.11 1.57
C LEU A 85 -1.67 -8.99 2.71
N ILE A 86 -2.19 -8.37 3.79
CA ILE A 86 -2.76 -9.15 4.91
C ILE A 86 -4.01 -9.90 4.46
N LEU A 87 -4.86 -9.26 3.64
CA LEU A 87 -6.07 -9.89 3.11
C LEU A 87 -5.70 -11.02 2.15
N ASP A 88 -4.86 -10.74 1.15
CA ASP A 88 -4.40 -11.72 0.15
C ASP A 88 -3.89 -13.01 0.81
N ASP A 89 -3.15 -12.89 1.92
CA ASP A 89 -2.60 -14.04 2.65
C ASP A 89 -3.65 -14.94 3.31
N LEU A 90 -4.91 -14.50 3.51
CA LEU A 90 -5.92 -15.26 4.27
C LEU A 90 -6.28 -16.60 3.60
N PRO A 91 -6.75 -17.60 4.38
CA PRO A 91 -7.18 -18.90 3.84
C PRO A 91 -8.26 -18.84 2.76
N ALA A 92 -9.09 -17.80 2.77
CA ALA A 92 -10.14 -17.58 1.78
C ALA A 92 -9.63 -16.97 0.46
N LEU A 93 -8.37 -16.54 0.40
CA LEU A 93 -7.71 -15.94 -0.77
C LEU A 93 -6.51 -16.82 -1.16
N ASP A 94 -5.27 -16.34 -1.02
CA ASP A 94 -4.07 -17.10 -1.43
C ASP A 94 -3.76 -18.28 -0.49
N ASN A 95 -4.35 -18.32 0.71
CA ASN A 95 -4.04 -19.29 1.77
C ASN A 95 -2.52 -19.44 2.01
N ALA A 96 -1.83 -18.29 2.08
CA ALA A 96 -0.38 -18.26 2.13
C ALA A 96 0.12 -18.37 3.59
N ASP A 97 0.83 -19.46 3.91
CA ASP A 97 1.45 -19.63 5.24
C ASP A 97 2.61 -18.66 5.49
N LEU A 98 3.29 -18.24 4.42
CA LEU A 98 4.52 -17.46 4.48
C LEU A 98 4.46 -16.23 3.56
N ARG A 99 4.94 -15.10 4.08
CA ARG A 99 5.18 -13.88 3.31
C ARG A 99 6.62 -13.40 3.55
N ARG A 100 7.41 -13.33 2.47
CA ARG A 100 8.83 -12.91 2.51
C ARG A 100 9.68 -13.70 3.52
N GLY A 101 9.44 -15.01 3.61
CA GLY A 101 10.18 -15.91 4.51
C GLY A 101 9.77 -15.84 5.99
N ARG A 102 8.69 -15.12 6.32
CA ARG A 102 8.10 -15.04 7.66
C ARG A 102 6.68 -15.63 7.64
N PRO A 103 6.15 -16.14 8.76
CA PRO A 103 4.73 -16.47 8.86
C PRO A 103 3.86 -15.30 8.36
N SER A 104 2.83 -15.60 7.58
CA SER A 104 1.85 -14.58 7.21
C SER A 104 1.12 -14.07 8.44
N ASN A 105 0.41 -12.94 8.30
CA ASN A 105 -0.21 -12.28 9.45
C ASN A 105 -1.20 -13.20 10.18
N HIS A 106 -2.04 -13.92 9.42
CA HIS A 106 -3.05 -14.80 9.97
C HIS A 106 -2.45 -16.03 10.66
N VAL A 107 -1.30 -16.53 10.17
CA VAL A 107 -0.56 -17.61 10.85
C VAL A 107 0.04 -17.10 12.16
N ALA A 108 0.57 -15.88 12.19
CA ALA A 108 1.22 -15.32 13.38
C ALA A 108 0.24 -14.84 14.46
N HIS A 109 -0.96 -14.37 14.07
CA HIS A 109 -1.88 -13.65 14.95
C HIS A 109 -3.32 -14.18 14.95
N GLY A 110 -3.63 -15.15 14.09
CA GLY A 110 -4.99 -15.65 13.85
C GLY A 110 -5.76 -14.81 12.83
N GLU A 111 -6.68 -15.45 12.11
CA GLU A 111 -7.47 -14.85 11.03
C GLU A 111 -8.27 -13.62 11.48
N ALA A 112 -8.95 -13.70 12.62
CA ALA A 112 -9.74 -12.58 13.13
C ALA A 112 -8.87 -11.33 13.39
N MET A 113 -7.64 -11.53 13.88
CA MET A 113 -6.73 -10.41 14.14
C MET A 113 -6.13 -9.86 12.86
N ALA A 114 -5.78 -10.73 11.91
CA ALA A 114 -5.33 -10.33 10.58
C ALA A 114 -6.39 -9.47 9.87
N LEU A 115 -7.65 -9.89 9.89
CA LEU A 115 -8.76 -9.14 9.30
C LEU A 115 -8.93 -7.76 9.95
N MET A 116 -8.91 -7.68 11.29
CA MET A 116 -8.99 -6.40 12.01
C MET A 116 -7.79 -5.50 11.72
N ALA A 117 -6.58 -6.07 11.63
CA ALA A 117 -5.36 -5.32 11.31
C ALA A 117 -5.42 -4.75 9.89
N ALA A 118 -5.82 -5.57 8.90
CA ALA A 118 -6.00 -5.12 7.53
C ALA A 118 -7.02 -3.98 7.44
N PHE A 119 -8.20 -4.15 8.03
CA PHE A 119 -9.25 -3.14 8.00
C PHE A 119 -8.81 -1.84 8.68
N ASN A 120 -8.11 -1.92 9.82
CA ASN A 120 -7.66 -0.71 10.50
C ASN A 120 -6.51 0.00 9.76
N LEU A 121 -5.59 -0.72 9.10
CA LEU A 121 -4.57 -0.10 8.24
C LEU A 121 -5.22 0.64 7.07
N PHE A 122 -6.23 0.02 6.44
CA PHE A 122 -7.01 0.66 5.36
C PHE A 122 -7.70 1.93 5.86
N ASN A 123 -8.40 1.86 6.99
CA ASN A 123 -9.06 3.01 7.61
C ASN A 123 -8.05 4.12 7.99
N LEU A 124 -6.88 3.75 8.52
CA LEU A 124 -5.83 4.68 8.91
C LEU A 124 -5.24 5.43 7.71
N ALA A 125 -5.25 4.84 6.51
CA ALA A 125 -4.82 5.54 5.29
C ALA A 125 -5.70 6.76 5.01
N PHE A 126 -7.03 6.61 5.06
CA PHE A 126 -7.95 7.72 4.85
C PHE A 126 -7.90 8.74 5.98
N LEU A 127 -7.74 8.30 7.23
CA LEU A 127 -7.52 9.20 8.36
C LEU A 127 -6.24 10.03 8.19
N THR A 128 -5.18 9.41 7.67
CA THR A 128 -3.92 10.09 7.36
C THR A 128 -4.12 11.16 6.30
N ILE A 129 -4.87 10.87 5.23
CA ILE A 129 -5.20 11.87 4.21
C ILE A 129 -6.00 13.02 4.82
N ALA A 130 -7.09 12.72 5.53
CA ALA A 130 -7.99 13.72 6.08
C ALA A 130 -7.31 14.68 7.08
N ARG A 131 -6.29 14.21 7.81
CA ARG A 131 -5.59 15.02 8.83
C ARG A 131 -4.46 15.90 8.29
N ASN A 132 -3.90 15.56 7.13
CA ASN A 132 -2.65 16.19 6.66
C ASN A 132 -2.83 17.07 5.42
N TYR A 133 -4.04 17.16 4.87
CA TYR A 133 -4.31 17.89 3.63
C TYR A 133 -5.50 18.83 3.74
N GLU A 134 -5.43 19.93 2.99
CA GLU A 134 -6.55 20.84 2.80
C GLU A 134 -7.75 20.12 2.17
N PRO A 135 -8.99 20.53 2.46
CA PRO A 135 -10.19 19.79 2.06
C PRO A 135 -10.24 19.36 0.59
N HIS A 136 -9.86 20.22 -0.35
CA HIS A 136 -9.87 19.90 -1.78
C HIS A 136 -8.80 18.85 -2.17
N VAL A 137 -7.61 18.91 -1.56
CA VAL A 137 -6.55 17.91 -1.79
C VAL A 137 -6.94 16.58 -1.13
N ALA A 138 -7.46 16.63 0.10
CA ALA A 138 -7.93 15.45 0.83
C ALA A 138 -9.06 14.74 0.06
N GLN A 139 -10.01 15.49 -0.48
CA GLN A 139 -11.08 14.95 -1.33
C GLN A 139 -10.52 14.27 -2.58
N SER A 140 -9.58 14.92 -3.28
CA SER A 140 -8.97 14.38 -4.51
C SER A 140 -8.20 13.08 -4.24
N LEU A 141 -7.37 13.06 -3.19
CA LEU A 141 -6.63 11.88 -2.77
C LEU A 141 -7.57 10.75 -2.31
N THR A 142 -8.61 11.08 -1.55
CA THR A 142 -9.61 10.09 -1.10
C THR A 142 -10.33 9.45 -2.27
N ALA A 143 -10.78 10.26 -3.25
CA ALA A 143 -11.43 9.78 -4.46
C ALA A 143 -10.49 8.87 -5.26
N LEU A 144 -9.24 9.30 -5.48
CA LEU A 144 -8.21 8.52 -6.18
C LEU A 144 -7.94 7.18 -5.50
N LEU A 145 -7.69 7.17 -4.20
CA LEU A 145 -7.41 5.93 -3.46
C LEU A 145 -8.63 5.01 -3.45
N SER A 146 -9.82 5.56 -3.24
CA SER A 146 -11.04 4.76 -3.16
C SER A 146 -11.37 4.11 -4.51
N SER A 147 -11.22 4.81 -5.63
CA SER A 147 -11.44 4.22 -6.96
C SER A 147 -10.35 3.19 -7.30
N SER A 148 -9.09 3.48 -6.98
CA SER A 148 -7.96 2.61 -7.29
C SER A 148 -7.96 1.31 -6.48
N VAL A 149 -8.64 1.28 -5.33
CA VAL A 149 -8.81 0.06 -4.53
C VAL A 149 -10.12 -0.66 -4.85
N GLY A 150 -11.18 0.09 -5.17
CA GLY A 150 -12.53 -0.45 -5.33
C GLY A 150 -12.76 -1.34 -6.56
N SER A 151 -14.02 -1.41 -6.98
CA SER A 151 -14.50 -2.26 -8.08
C SER A 151 -14.00 -1.88 -9.48
N GLU A 152 -13.19 -0.83 -9.60
CA GLU A 152 -12.54 -0.41 -10.85
C GLU A 152 -11.00 -0.54 -10.77
N GLY A 153 -10.49 -1.09 -9.66
CA GLY A 153 -9.07 -1.17 -9.36
C GLY A 153 -8.70 -2.48 -8.67
N LEU A 154 -7.94 -2.39 -7.58
CA LEU A 154 -7.33 -3.55 -6.91
C LEU A 154 -8.32 -4.69 -6.66
N ILE A 155 -9.48 -4.42 -6.05
CA ILE A 155 -10.48 -5.45 -5.74
C ILE A 155 -11.06 -6.07 -7.02
N ALA A 156 -11.24 -5.30 -8.09
CA ALA A 156 -11.68 -5.85 -9.38
C ALA A 156 -10.67 -6.87 -9.91
N GLY A 157 -9.39 -6.51 -9.88
CA GLY A 157 -8.31 -7.42 -10.28
C GLY A 157 -8.22 -8.64 -9.38
N GLU A 158 -8.44 -8.48 -8.07
CA GLU A 158 -8.46 -9.59 -7.12
C GLU A 158 -9.58 -10.59 -7.44
N VAL A 159 -10.80 -10.08 -7.69
CA VAL A 159 -11.95 -10.93 -8.04
C VAL A 159 -11.72 -11.68 -9.35
N GLU A 160 -11.21 -10.99 -10.38
CA GLU A 160 -10.92 -11.64 -11.66
C GLU A 160 -9.80 -12.69 -11.54
N ASP A 161 -8.78 -12.44 -10.72
CA ASP A 161 -7.70 -13.41 -10.45
C ASP A 161 -8.24 -14.67 -9.73
N LEU A 162 -9.10 -14.48 -8.73
CA LEU A 162 -9.76 -15.59 -8.03
C LEU A 162 -10.62 -16.43 -8.98
N LEU A 163 -11.43 -15.78 -9.83
CA LEU A 163 -12.30 -16.48 -10.79
C LEU A 163 -11.52 -17.13 -11.94
N ALA A 164 -10.31 -16.64 -12.22
CA ALA A 164 -9.41 -17.20 -13.22
C ALA A 164 -8.63 -18.44 -12.71
N THR A 165 -8.65 -18.70 -11.40
CA THR A 165 -7.98 -19.85 -10.79
C THR A 165 -8.55 -21.14 -11.41
N GLU A 166 -7.67 -21.97 -12.01
CA GLU A 166 -8.00 -23.21 -12.76
C GLU A 166 -8.46 -23.04 -14.22
N ALA A 167 -8.52 -21.82 -14.77
CA ALA A 167 -8.90 -21.56 -16.16
C ALA A 167 -7.68 -21.25 -17.07
N SER A 168 -7.79 -21.57 -18.36
CA SER A 168 -6.87 -21.03 -19.38
C SER A 168 -7.26 -19.59 -19.69
N VAL A 169 -6.45 -18.63 -19.26
CA VAL A 169 -6.70 -17.20 -19.43
C VAL A 169 -6.03 -16.69 -20.71
N SER A 170 -6.73 -15.85 -21.49
CA SER A 170 -6.12 -15.17 -22.63
C SER A 170 -5.09 -14.13 -22.16
N PHE A 171 -4.15 -13.75 -23.04
CA PHE A 171 -3.18 -12.70 -22.70
C PHE A 171 -3.87 -11.38 -22.30
N ASP A 172 -4.90 -10.97 -23.07
CA ASP A 172 -5.63 -9.73 -22.81
C ASP A 172 -6.32 -9.74 -21.43
N ALA A 173 -6.90 -10.88 -21.05
CA ALA A 173 -7.51 -11.03 -19.73
C ALA A 173 -6.46 -11.03 -18.60
N LEU A 174 -5.31 -11.68 -18.80
CA LEU A 174 -4.20 -11.66 -17.84
C LEU A 174 -3.61 -10.25 -17.68
N GLU A 175 -3.46 -9.51 -18.78
CA GLU A 175 -3.02 -8.11 -18.74
C GLU A 175 -4.00 -7.25 -17.94
N LEU A 176 -5.30 -7.45 -18.15
CA LEU A 176 -6.35 -6.71 -17.44
C LEU A 176 -6.34 -6.99 -15.93
N ILE A 177 -6.21 -8.27 -15.54
CA ILE A 177 -6.05 -8.68 -14.13
C ILE A 177 -4.85 -7.94 -13.51
N HIS A 178 -3.69 -7.98 -14.16
CA HIS A 178 -2.49 -7.32 -13.62
C HIS A 178 -2.61 -5.80 -13.57
N ARG A 179 -3.25 -5.19 -14.59
CA ARG A 179 -3.51 -3.75 -14.64
C ARG A 179 -4.36 -3.31 -13.45
N TRP A 180 -5.34 -4.10 -13.03
CA TRP A 180 -6.17 -3.81 -11.87
C TRP A 180 -5.51 -4.21 -10.54
N LYS A 181 -5.19 -5.49 -10.35
CA LYS A 181 -4.68 -6.05 -9.08
C LYS A 181 -3.40 -5.35 -8.61
N THR A 182 -2.51 -5.02 -9.56
CA THR A 182 -1.20 -4.43 -9.25
C THR A 182 -1.06 -3.01 -9.79
N GLY A 183 -1.42 -2.78 -11.05
CA GLY A 183 -1.18 -1.53 -11.76
C GLY A 183 -1.94 -0.33 -11.18
N ALA A 184 -3.19 -0.52 -10.77
CA ALA A 184 -4.05 0.56 -10.27
C ALA A 184 -3.42 1.29 -9.07
N LEU A 185 -2.86 0.55 -8.11
CA LEU A 185 -2.25 1.17 -6.94
C LEU A 185 -0.88 1.83 -7.25
N PHE A 186 -0.18 1.40 -8.30
CA PHE A 186 1.01 2.10 -8.80
C PHE A 186 0.65 3.41 -9.52
N ALA A 187 -0.40 3.39 -10.34
CA ALA A 187 -0.92 4.61 -10.96
C ALA A 187 -1.37 5.60 -9.89
N ALA A 188 -2.14 5.14 -8.89
CA ALA A 188 -2.53 5.94 -7.74
C ALA A 188 -1.33 6.52 -6.99
N ALA A 189 -0.24 5.77 -6.85
CA ALA A 189 0.98 6.25 -6.23
C ALA A 189 1.62 7.42 -6.95
N ALA A 190 1.74 7.34 -8.27
CA ALA A 190 2.28 8.43 -9.07
C ALA A 190 1.35 9.65 -9.05
N THR A 191 0.05 9.45 -9.32
CA THR A 191 -0.97 10.51 -9.36
C THR A 191 -1.11 11.22 -8.00
N ALA A 192 -1.05 10.49 -6.88
CA ALA A 192 -1.08 11.09 -5.54
C ALA A 192 0.12 12.03 -5.32
N GLY A 193 1.30 11.65 -5.79
CA GLY A 193 2.49 12.51 -5.74
C GLY A 193 2.26 13.82 -6.48
N ALA A 194 1.76 13.73 -7.72
CA ALA A 194 1.43 14.90 -8.53
C ALA A 194 0.37 15.81 -7.86
N ILE A 195 -0.72 15.24 -7.34
CA ILE A 195 -1.78 15.97 -6.63
C ILE A 195 -1.20 16.73 -5.42
N THR A 196 -0.39 16.07 -4.58
CA THR A 196 0.17 16.70 -3.36
C THR A 196 1.15 17.83 -3.66
N ALA A 197 1.81 17.78 -4.82
CA ALA A 197 2.73 18.82 -5.29
C ALA A 197 2.02 19.99 -5.98
N GLY A 198 0.69 19.91 -6.20
CA GLY A 198 -0.04 20.92 -6.98
C GLY A 198 0.20 20.81 -8.49
N GLY A 199 0.44 19.58 -8.99
CA GLY A 199 0.60 19.29 -10.40
C GLY A 199 -0.59 19.79 -11.23
N ARG A 200 -0.30 20.23 -12.46
CA ARG A 200 -1.32 20.67 -13.41
C ARG A 200 -2.12 19.48 -13.96
N PRO A 201 -3.32 19.70 -14.55
CA PRO A 201 -4.11 18.63 -15.14
C PRO A 201 -3.39 17.80 -16.22
N ASP A 202 -2.40 18.37 -16.93
CA ASP A 202 -1.58 17.64 -17.91
C ASP A 202 -0.49 16.74 -17.27
N GLN A 203 -0.28 16.87 -15.96
CA GLN A 203 0.72 16.14 -15.17
C GLN A 203 0.11 15.06 -14.25
N ILE A 204 -1.22 15.00 -14.15
CA ILE A 204 -2.00 14.12 -13.26
C ILE A 204 -2.71 13.06 -14.12
#